data_AF-A0AAW3QTN4-F1
#
_entry.id   AF-A0AAW3QTN4-F1
#
_cell.length_a   1.000
_cell.length_b   1.000
_cell.length_c   1.000
_cell.angle_alpha   90.00
_cell.angle_beta   90.00
_cell.angle_gamma   90.00
#
_symmetry.space_group_name_H-M   'P 1'
#
loop_
_entity.id
_entity.type
_entity.pdbx_description
1 polymer ?
#
loop_
_entity_poly.entity_id
_entity_poly.type
_entity_poly.pdbx_seq_one_letter_code
_entity_poly.pdbx_strand_id
1 'polypeptide(L)' 'MSGKIVQMPPRVLDIGDAASYLAMSVGTFRTQVLPHVRQIALSARRRGYLVSDLDRWIDQQAGGGTELPASANPWDMMS' A
#
# COMPACT_ATOMS: atom_id res chain seq x y z
N MET A 1 21.16 21.28 -0.54
CA MET A 1 19.98 21.23 -1.42
C MET A 1 18.86 20.54 -0.65
N SER A 2 17.82 21.26 -0.22
CA SER A 2 16.71 20.67 0.52
C SER A 2 15.82 19.86 -0.43
N GLY A 3 15.80 18.55 -0.26
CA GLY A 3 14.87 17.66 -0.97
C GLY A 3 13.43 18.03 -0.61
N LYS A 4 12.64 18.43 -1.60
CA LYS A 4 11.22 18.71 -1.41
C LYS A 4 10.51 17.36 -1.31
N ILE A 5 10.04 17.00 -0.11
CA ILE A 5 9.21 15.79 0.07
C ILE A 5 7.91 16.03 -0.69
N VAL A 6 7.75 15.38 -1.84
CA VAL A 6 6.50 15.41 -2.59
C VAL A 6 5.54 14.44 -1.90
N GLN A 7 4.66 14.99 -1.05
CA GLN A 7 3.53 14.25 -0.51
C GLN A 7 2.54 14.01 -1.65
N MET A 8 2.56 12.82 -2.26
CA MET A 8 1.53 12.44 -3.22
C MET A 8 0.19 12.28 -2.51
N PRO A 9 -0.91 12.78 -3.09
CA PRO A 9 -2.23 12.63 -2.49
C PRO A 9 -2.57 11.14 -2.35
N PRO A 10 -3.25 10.74 -1.25
CA PRO A 10 -3.62 9.35 -1.03
C PRO A 10 -4.44 8.83 -2.20
N ARG A 11 -3.91 7.80 -2.87
CA ARG A 11 -4.58 7.17 -4.01
C ARG A 11 -5.57 6.13 -3.48
N VAL A 12 -6.82 6.26 -3.91
CA VAL A 12 -7.88 5.29 -3.63
C VAL A 12 -8.13 4.48 -4.89
N LEU A 13 -8.09 3.15 -4.76
CA LEU A 13 -8.33 2.19 -5.83
C LEU A 13 -9.69 1.54 -5.64
N ASP A 14 -10.37 1.16 -6.73
CA ASP A 14 -11.50 0.24 -6.62
C ASP A 14 -11.02 -1.22 -6.46
N ILE A 15 -11.94 -2.16 -6.40
CA ILE A 15 -11.58 -3.57 -6.17
C ILE A 15 -10.79 -4.20 -7.33
N GLY A 16 -11.05 -3.77 -8.56
CA GLY A 16 -10.34 -4.26 -9.74
C GLY A 16 -8.90 -3.74 -9.71
N ASP A 17 -8.77 -2.43 -9.55
CA ASP A 17 -7.47 -1.77 -9.48
C ASP A 17 -6.64 -2.24 -8.27
N ALA A 18 -7.26 -2.46 -7.11
CA ALA A 18 -6.58 -2.95 -5.92
C ALA A 18 -6.08 -4.40 -6.09
N ALA A 19 -6.87 -5.26 -6.74
CA ALA A 19 -6.44 -6.63 -7.04
C ALA A 19 -5.29 -6.63 -8.07
N SER A 20 -5.38 -5.79 -9.10
CA SER A 20 -4.31 -5.60 -10.08
C SER A 20 -3.04 -5.02 -9.46
N TYR A 21 -3.17 -4.08 -8.52
CA TYR A 21 -2.04 -3.51 -7.78
C TYR A 21 -1.24 -4.57 -7.03
N LEU A 22 -1.94 -5.54 -6.42
CA LEU A 22 -1.32 -6.68 -5.73
C LEU A 22 -1.02 -7.87 -6.66
N ALA A 23 -1.11 -7.68 -7.98
CA ALA A 23 -0.88 -8.70 -9.00
C ALA A 23 -1.68 -10.02 -8.78
N MET A 24 -2.94 -9.91 -8.34
CA MET A 24 -3.79 -11.06 -8.04
C MET A 24 -5.20 -10.93 -8.61
N SER A 25 -5.95 -12.03 -8.62
CA SER A 25 -7.36 -12.02 -9.04
C SER A 25 -8.24 -11.32 -8.00
N VAL A 26 -9.37 -10.76 -8.45
CA VAL A 26 -10.39 -10.18 -7.54
C VAL A 26 -10.94 -11.22 -6.56
N GLY A 27 -11.06 -12.49 -6.99
CA GLY A 27 -11.48 -13.58 -6.12
C GLY A 27 -10.50 -13.82 -4.98
N THR A 28 -9.21 -13.88 -5.31
CA THR A 28 -8.12 -14.01 -4.34
C THR A 28 -8.09 -12.82 -3.38
N PHE A 29 -8.22 -11.61 -3.90
CA PHE A 29 -8.25 -10.38 -3.11
C PHE A 29 -9.38 -10.40 -2.06
N ARG A 30 -10.58 -10.81 -2.44
CA ARG A 30 -11.74 -10.91 -1.53
C ARG A 30 -11.52 -11.89 -0.38
N THR A 31 -10.79 -12.97 -0.63
CA THR A 31 -10.55 -14.00 0.38
C THR A 31 -9.37 -13.67 1.29
N GLN A 32 -8.31 -13.09 0.73
CA GLN A 32 -7.02 -12.94 1.44
C GLN A 32 -6.73 -11.53 1.94
N VAL A 33 -7.22 -10.49 1.26
CA VAL A 33 -6.85 -9.10 1.55
C VAL A 33 -8.00 -8.37 2.22
N LEU A 34 -9.21 -8.53 1.67
CA LEU A 34 -10.42 -7.82 2.12
C LEU A 34 -10.76 -8.02 3.61
N PRO A 35 -10.52 -9.17 4.26
CA PRO A 35 -10.72 -9.32 5.71
C PRO A 35 -9.77 -8.50 6.57
N HIS A 36 -8.61 -8.10 6.02
CA HIS A 36 -7.52 -7.45 6.75
C HIS A 36 -7.37 -5.96 6.41
N VAL A 37 -7.93 -5.53 5.29
CA VAL A 37 -7.82 -4.15 4.80
C VAL A 37 -9.15 -3.40 4.96
N ARG A 38 -9.07 -2.14 5.40
CA ARG A 38 -10.25 -1.29 5.58
C ARG A 38 -10.86 -0.90 4.24
N GLN A 39 -12.19 -1.02 4.15
CA GLN A 39 -12.95 -0.49 3.03
C GLN A 39 -13.41 0.94 3.29
N ILE A 40 -13.28 1.79 2.27
CA ILE A 40 -13.80 3.16 2.28
C ILE A 40 -15.06 3.21 1.43
N ALA A 41 -16.15 3.70 2.00
CA ALA A 41 -17.35 3.99 1.24
C ALA A 41 -17.15 5.28 0.42
N LEU A 42 -16.90 5.13 -0.88
CA LEU A 42 -16.81 6.26 -1.82
C LEU A 42 -18.20 6.75 -2.23
N SER A 43 -19.17 5.84 -2.29
CA SER A 43 -20.59 6.12 -2.49
C SER A 43 -21.43 4.97 -1.93
N ALA A 44 -22.76 5.07 -2.03
CA ALA A 44 -23.67 4.01 -1.60
C ALA A 44 -23.29 2.62 -2.16
N ARG A 45 -22.84 2.56 -3.43
CA ARG A 45 -22.49 1.30 -4.11
C ARG A 45 -20.99 1.08 -4.33
N ARG A 46 -20.16 2.11 -4.27
CA ARG A 46 -18.71 1.98 -4.53
C ARG A 46 -17.94 1.88 -3.23
N ARG A 47 -17.03 0.93 -3.20
CA ARG A 47 -16.00 0.79 -2.17
C ARG A 47 -14.64 1.07 -2.79
N GLY A 48 -13.79 1.72 -2.01
CA GLY A 48 -12.41 2.01 -2.36
C GLY A 48 -11.45 1.51 -1.30
N TYR A 49 -10.20 1.33 -1.70
CA TYR A 49 -9.09 0.84 -0.89
C TYR A 49 -7.94 1.84 -0.99
N LEU A 50 -7.37 2.23 0.14
CA LEU A 50 -6.19 3.09 0.13
C LEU A 50 -4.97 2.27 -0.24
N VAL A 51 -4.15 2.81 -1.15
CA VAL A 51 -2.86 2.21 -1.48
C VAL A 51 -2.01 2.00 -0.23
N SER A 52 -1.99 2.96 0.70
CA SER A 52 -1.23 2.85 1.94
C SER A 52 -1.67 1.69 2.85
N ASP A 53 -2.96 1.34 2.84
CA ASP A 53 -3.45 0.17 3.60
C ASP A 53 -3.07 -1.14 2.89
N LEU A 54 -3.04 -1.14 1.55
CA LEU A 54 -2.55 -2.28 0.76
C LEU A 54 -1.05 -2.49 0.98
N ASP A 55 -0.25 -1.41 0.96
CA ASP A 55 1.19 -1.47 1.22
C ASP A 55 1.46 -2.00 2.64
N ARG A 56 0.73 -1.49 3.64
CA ARG A 56 0.84 -2.00 5.01
C ARG A 56 0.51 -3.50 5.10
N TRP A 57 -0.47 -3.96 4.34
CA TRP A 57 -0.79 -5.38 4.29
C TRP A 57 0.35 -6.20 3.67
N ILE A 58 0.99 -5.70 2.60
CA ILE A 58 2.18 -6.33 2.01
C ILE A 58 3.30 -6.42 3.05
N ASP A 59 3.58 -5.32 3.76
CA ASP A 59 4.62 -5.27 4.79
C ASP A 59 4.35 -6.29 5.89
N GLN A 60 3.11 -6.43 6.34
CA GLN A 60 2.70 -7.43 7.33
C GLN A 60 2.91 -8.86 6.83
N GLN A 61 2.56 -9.15 5.58
CA GLN A 61 2.72 -10.48 4.99
C GLN A 61 4.19 -10.84 4.74
N ALA A 62 5.03 -9.85 4.45
CA ALA A 62 6.47 -10.01 4.31
C ALA A 62 7.20 -10.22 5.65
N GLY A 63 6.48 -10.22 6.78
CA GLY A 63 7.06 -10.38 8.12
C GLY A 63 7.51 -9.08 8.79
N GLY A 64 6.97 -7.93 8.33
CA GLY A 64 7.09 -6.56 8.85
C GLY A 64 8.02 -6.36 10.04
N GLY A 65 9.32 -6.34 9.75
CA GLY A 65 10.38 -6.08 10.71
C GLY A 65 11.55 -5.39 10.01
N THR A 66 11.30 -4.33 9.26
CA THR A 66 12.37 -3.39 8.91
C THR A 66 11.78 -2.00 8.76
N GLU A 67 11.65 -1.30 9.88
CA GLU A 67 11.84 0.15 9.86
C GLU A 67 13.25 0.38 9.31
N LEU A 68 13.40 0.53 7.99
CA LEU A 68 14.61 1.14 7.45
C LEU A 68 14.58 2.59 7.96
N PRO A 69 15.54 3.02 8.79
CA PRO A 69 15.58 4.41 9.22
C PRO A 69 15.60 5.29 7.97
N ALA A 70 14.79 6.34 7.98
CA ALA A 70 14.51 7.22 6.85
C ALA A 70 15.72 8.02 6.30
N SER A 71 16.96 7.56 6.50
CA SER A 71 18.17 8.22 6.02
C SER A 71 19.34 7.30 5.64
N ALA A 72 19.23 5.97 5.71
CA ALA A 72 20.33 5.11 5.26
C ALA A 72 20.18 4.80 3.76
N ASN A 73 20.55 5.74 2.89
CA ASN A 73 20.87 5.37 1.51
C ASN A 73 22.03 4.35 1.57
N PRO A 74 21.90 3.14 1.02
CA PRO A 74 22.93 2.10 1.09
C PRO A 74 24.27 2.53 0.48
N TRP A 75 24.22 3.50 -0.42
CA TRP A 75 25.37 4.08 -1.12
C TRP A 75 26.15 5.09 -0.28
N ASP A 76 25.54 5.69 0.75
CA ASP A 76 26.21 6.63 1.67
C ASP A 76 27.13 5.90 2.67
N MET A 77 27.03 4.57 2.78
CA MET A 77 27.89 3.75 3.66
C MET A 77 29.17 3.24 2.98
N MET A 78 29.36 3.50 1.68
CA MET A 78 30.50 3.03 0.89
C MET A 78 31.53 4.14 0.58
N SER A 79 31.37 5.33 1.15
CA SER A 79 32.32 6.46 1.06
C SER A 79 33.05 6.69 2.37
#